data_AF-A0A6P2C939-F1
#
_entry.id   AF-A0A6P2C939-F1
#
_cell.length_a   1.000
_cell.length_b   1.000
_cell.length_c   1.000
_cell.angle_alpha   90.00
_cell.angle_beta   90.00
_cell.angle_gamma   90.00
#
_symmetry.space_group_name_H-M   'P 1'
#
loop_
_entity.id
_entity.type
_entity.pdbx_description
1 polymer ?
#
loop_
_entity_poly.entity_id
_entity_poly.type
_entity_poly.pdbx_seq_one_letter_code
_entity_poly.pdbx_strand_id
1 'polypeptide(L)'
;MTGATGRNGIDLDSAARDEIRRAEQFFAAEDGRVSTIEYSDRIEMVVDGQPAVRYTAQVTNIPRQSTCDPPSAQFDVVATKGFSTAEVMVLIVQLDQGIPGSRGPSVADRIISSLRVS
;
A
#
# COMPACT_ATOMS: atom_id res chain seq x y z
N MET A 1 -0.23 -2.08 9.11
CA MET A 1 1.16 -1.55 9.09
C MET A 1 1.18 -0.26 8.27
N THR A 2 2.08 0.67 8.58
CA THR A 2 2.39 1.81 7.70
C THR A 2 3.91 1.94 7.55
N GLY A 3 4.39 2.31 6.37
CA GLY A 3 5.82 2.55 6.11
C GLY A 3 6.01 3.62 5.04
N ALA A 4 7.18 4.26 5.02
CA ALA A 4 7.51 5.26 4.01
C ALA A 4 8.94 5.08 3.49
N THR A 5 9.15 5.34 2.20
CA THR A 5 10.46 5.27 1.55
C THR A 5 10.63 6.36 0.50
N GLY A 6 11.88 6.69 0.15
CA GLY A 6 12.23 7.69 -0.85
C GLY A 6 12.75 7.05 -2.14
N ARG A 7 12.49 7.70 -3.28
CA ARG A 7 13.01 7.32 -4.61
C ARG A 7 13.54 8.56 -5.34
N ASN A 8 14.58 8.37 -6.14
CA ASN A 8 15.22 9.41 -6.96
C ASN A 8 15.25 8.97 -8.42
N GLY A 9 15.10 9.92 -9.35
CA GLY A 9 15.21 9.69 -10.80
C GLY A 9 14.08 8.87 -11.41
N ILE A 10 12.93 8.77 -10.75
CA ILE A 10 11.76 7.99 -11.19
C ILE A 10 10.49 8.82 -11.01
N ASP A 11 9.53 8.67 -11.92
CA ASP A 11 8.24 9.35 -11.81
C ASP A 11 7.31 8.69 -10.77
N LEU A 12 6.26 9.42 -10.38
CA LEU A 12 5.32 8.98 -9.33
C LEU A 12 4.61 7.67 -9.68
N ASP A 13 4.23 7.49 -10.94
CA ASP A 13 3.49 6.31 -11.37
C ASP A 13 4.38 5.08 -11.31
N SER A 14 5.57 5.17 -11.89
CA SER A 14 6.56 4.09 -11.85
C SER A 14 6.97 3.74 -10.41
N ALA A 15 7.19 4.75 -9.56
CA ALA A 15 7.51 4.53 -8.14
C ALA A 15 6.39 3.78 -7.39
N ALA A 16 5.13 4.16 -7.62
CA ALA A 16 3.99 3.50 -6.97
C ALA A 16 3.75 2.09 -7.53
N ARG A 17 3.89 1.88 -8.84
CA ARG A 17 3.75 0.55 -9.48
C ARG A 17 4.82 -0.43 -9.03
N ASP A 18 6.07 0.03 -8.89
CA ASP A 18 7.15 -0.84 -8.43
C ASP A 18 6.94 -1.28 -6.99
N GLU A 19 6.42 -0.39 -6.14
CA GLU A 19 6.18 -0.71 -4.73
C GLU A 19 4.92 -1.56 -4.55
N ILE A 20 3.82 -1.32 -5.28
CA ILE A 20 2.59 -2.13 -5.12
C ILE A 20 2.82 -3.59 -5.50
N ARG A 21 3.69 -3.87 -6.49
CA ARG A 21 4.05 -5.24 -6.88
C ARG A 21 4.78 -6.02 -5.78
N ARG A 22 5.36 -5.35 -4.79
CA ARG A 22 5.95 -6.04 -3.63
C ARG A 22 4.90 -6.74 -2.78
N ALA A 23 3.60 -6.43 -2.93
CA ALA A 23 2.53 -7.18 -2.29
C ALA A 23 2.65 -8.70 -2.55
N GLU A 24 3.09 -9.10 -3.74
CA GLU A 24 3.33 -10.52 -4.07
C GLU A 24 4.37 -11.16 -3.14
N GLN A 25 5.43 -10.42 -2.80
CA GLN A 25 6.47 -10.89 -1.89
C GLN A 25 6.00 -10.86 -0.43
N PHE A 26 5.26 -9.80 -0.04
CA PHE A 26 4.74 -9.66 1.33
C PHE A 26 3.72 -10.74 1.70
N PHE A 27 2.92 -11.20 0.73
CA PHE A 27 1.86 -12.19 0.95
C PHE A 27 2.16 -13.57 0.35
N ALA A 28 3.43 -13.83 0.01
CA ALA A 28 3.90 -15.17 -0.35
C ALA A 28 3.97 -16.05 0.91
N ALA A 29 3.47 -17.29 0.83
CA ALA A 29 3.66 -18.28 1.89
C ALA A 29 4.82 -19.22 1.57
N GLU A 30 5.59 -19.60 2.60
CA GLU A 30 6.74 -20.50 2.47
C GLU A 30 6.35 -21.93 2.04
N ASP A 31 5.11 -22.33 2.31
CA ASP A 31 4.58 -23.66 1.99
C ASP A 31 4.02 -23.78 0.56
N GLY A 32 4.20 -22.74 -0.27
CA GLY A 32 3.78 -22.73 -1.67
C GLY A 32 2.29 -22.42 -1.88
N ARG A 33 1.51 -22.19 -0.81
CA ARG A 33 0.15 -21.63 -0.96
C ARG A 33 0.24 -20.18 -1.45
N VAL A 34 -0.63 -19.81 -2.38
CA VAL A 34 -0.57 -18.51 -3.06
C VAL A 34 -1.80 -17.68 -2.74
N SER A 35 -1.57 -16.45 -2.29
CA SER A 35 -2.61 -15.44 -2.11
C SER A 35 -3.10 -14.93 -3.47
N THR A 36 -4.38 -14.60 -3.59
CA THR A 36 -4.92 -13.93 -4.77
C THR A 36 -4.76 -12.43 -4.60
N ILE A 37 -4.18 -11.74 -5.59
CA ILE A 37 -3.95 -10.30 -5.55
C ILE A 37 -4.64 -9.64 -6.74
N GLU A 38 -5.51 -8.70 -6.45
CA GLU A 38 -6.19 -7.87 -7.44
C GLU A 38 -5.72 -6.42 -7.29
N TYR A 39 -5.11 -5.88 -8.34
CA TYR A 39 -4.64 -4.51 -8.37
C TYR A 39 -5.72 -3.58 -8.93
N SER A 40 -5.90 -2.42 -8.31
CA SER A 40 -6.74 -1.35 -8.84
C SER A 40 -6.10 -0.71 -10.06
N ASP A 41 -6.92 0.03 -10.81
CA ASP A 41 -6.40 1.04 -11.73
C ASP A 41 -5.63 2.14 -10.99
N ARG A 42 -4.89 2.94 -11.76
CA ARG A 42 -4.20 4.14 -11.29
C ARG A 42 -5.22 5.16 -10.79
N ILE A 43 -5.02 5.66 -9.57
CA ILE A 43 -5.80 6.78 -9.04
C ILE A 43 -4.89 8.00 -8.94
N GLU A 44 -5.21 9.05 -9.69
CA GLU A 44 -4.59 10.36 -9.53
C GLU A 44 -5.28 11.12 -8.39
N MET A 45 -4.48 11.74 -7.53
CA MET A 45 -4.98 12.49 -6.39
C MET A 45 -4.02 13.61 -5.98
N VAL A 46 -4.41 14.37 -4.97
CA VAL A 46 -3.60 15.45 -4.40
C VAL A 46 -3.41 15.18 -2.91
N VAL A 47 -2.17 15.31 -2.44
CA VAL A 47 -1.77 15.18 -1.03
C VAL A 47 -0.98 16.42 -0.66
N ASP A 48 -1.49 17.17 0.31
CA ASP A 48 -0.91 18.45 0.76
C ASP A 48 -0.56 19.42 -0.39
N GLY A 49 -1.48 19.55 -1.35
CA GLY A 49 -1.29 20.40 -2.53
C GLY A 49 -0.33 19.85 -3.60
N GLN A 50 0.31 18.70 -3.36
CA GLN A 50 1.19 18.04 -4.33
C GLN A 50 0.44 16.95 -5.12
N PRO A 51 0.73 16.79 -6.42
CA PRO A 51 0.25 15.65 -7.18
C PRO A 51 0.73 14.32 -6.57
N ALA A 52 -0.18 13.36 -6.49
CA ALA A 52 0.10 12.02 -5.99
C ALA A 52 -0.61 10.96 -6.83
N VAL A 53 -0.05 9.75 -6.82
CA VAL A 53 -0.62 8.56 -7.47
C VAL A 53 -0.83 7.48 -6.43
N ARG A 54 -2.01 6.85 -6.44
CA ARG A 54 -2.35 5.71 -5.59
C ARG A 54 -2.60 4.46 -6.42
N TYR A 55 -2.10 3.33 -5.92
CA TYR A 55 -2.55 1.99 -6.26
C TYR A 55 -3.04 1.28 -5.01
N THR A 56 -4.04 0.42 -5.20
CA THR A 56 -4.55 -0.46 -4.14
C THR A 56 -4.42 -1.90 -4.62
N ALA A 57 -3.91 -2.78 -3.77
CA ALA A 57 -3.97 -4.21 -3.97
C ALA A 57 -4.95 -4.80 -2.95
N GLN A 58 -5.95 -5.52 -3.43
CA GLN A 58 -6.83 -6.34 -2.61
C GLN A 58 -6.28 -7.75 -2.59
N VAL A 59 -5.92 -8.22 -1.40
CA VAL A 59 -5.31 -9.52 -1.20
C VAL A 59 -6.32 -10.42 -0.50
N THR A 60 -6.58 -11.57 -1.09
CA THR A 60 -7.50 -12.58 -0.56
C THR A 60 -6.85 -13.95 -0.56
N ASN A 61 -7.48 -14.92 0.12
CA ASN A 61 -6.96 -16.28 0.27
C ASN A 61 -5.55 -16.32 0.90
N ILE A 62 -5.27 -15.38 1.82
CA ILE A 62 -3.98 -15.36 2.52
C ILE A 62 -3.85 -16.65 3.32
N PRO A 63 -2.79 -17.44 3.11
CA PRO A 63 -2.58 -18.70 3.82
C PRO A 63 -2.47 -18.49 5.32
N ARG A 64 -3.43 -19.02 6.08
CA ARG A 64 -3.47 -18.93 7.54
C ARG A 64 -2.72 -20.10 8.18
N GLN A 65 -1.98 -19.81 9.24
CA GLN A 65 -1.39 -20.78 10.17
C GLN A 65 -2.21 -20.88 11.46
N SER A 66 -2.89 -19.79 11.84
CA SER A 66 -3.74 -19.68 13.03
C SER A 66 -5.08 -19.00 12.72
N THR A 67 -6.03 -19.09 13.66
CA THR A 67 -7.32 -18.37 13.56
C THR A 67 -7.19 -16.85 13.74
N CYS A 68 -6.05 -16.39 14.26
CA CYS A 68 -5.75 -14.97 14.42
C CYS A 68 -5.18 -14.35 13.12
N ASP A 69 -4.81 -15.18 12.15
CA ASP A 69 -4.20 -14.71 10.92
C ASP A 69 -5.29 -14.17 9.97
N PRO A 70 -5.10 -12.99 9.38
CA PRO A 70 -6.09 -12.40 8.50
C PRO A 70 -6.19 -13.19 7.18
N PRO A 71 -7.40 -13.57 6.73
CA PRO A 71 -7.58 -14.24 5.44
C PRO A 71 -7.45 -13.30 4.24
N SER A 72 -7.41 -11.98 4.49
CA SER A 72 -7.38 -10.95 3.46
C SER A 72 -6.72 -9.68 3.98
N ALA A 73 -6.22 -8.84 3.09
CA ALA A 73 -5.64 -7.54 3.42
C ALA A 73 -5.87 -6.55 2.28
N GLN A 74 -5.96 -5.27 2.64
CA GLN A 74 -5.84 -4.17 1.70
C GLN A 74 -4.42 -3.61 1.81
N PHE A 75 -3.76 -3.40 0.68
CA PHE A 75 -2.41 -2.85 0.60
C PHE A 75 -2.42 -1.64 -0.34
N ASP A 76 -2.26 -0.45 0.22
CA ASP A 76 -2.24 0.81 -0.51
C ASP A 76 -0.82 1.33 -0.64
N VAL A 77 -0.51 1.83 -1.83
CA VAL A 77 0.72 2.54 -2.12
C VAL A 77 0.37 3.91 -2.68
N VAL A 78 0.96 4.95 -2.09
CA VAL A 78 0.82 6.34 -2.54
C VAL A 78 2.20 6.91 -2.83
N ALA A 79 2.45 7.33 -4.06
CA ALA A 79 3.64 8.09 -4.42
C ALA A 79 3.28 9.57 -4.57
N THR A 80 4.05 10.45 -3.95
CA THR A 80 3.95 11.91 -4.07
C THR A 80 5.35 12.51 -4.20
N LYS A 81 5.46 13.79 -4.60
CA LYS A 81 6.76 14.47 -4.60
C LYS A 81 7.38 14.43 -3.21
N GLY A 82 8.65 14.07 -3.14
CA GLY A 82 9.36 13.78 -1.89
C GLY A 82 9.98 15.01 -1.24
N PHE A 83 10.43 14.79 0.01
CA PHE A 83 11.11 15.75 0.86
C PHE A 83 12.58 15.93 0.50
N SER A 84 13.21 16.94 1.10
CA SER A 84 14.62 17.37 1.06
C SER A 84 15.74 16.36 0.76
N THR A 85 15.53 15.04 0.86
CA THR A 85 16.50 13.97 0.59
C THR A 85 16.13 13.03 -0.56
N ALA A 86 14.90 13.07 -1.09
CA ALA A 86 14.47 12.25 -2.23
C ALA A 86 13.38 12.94 -3.09
N GLU A 87 13.43 12.76 -4.41
CA GLU A 87 12.50 13.38 -5.36
C GLU A 87 11.06 12.87 -5.24
N VAL A 88 10.87 11.62 -4.84
CA VAL A 88 9.57 10.96 -4.66
C VAL A 88 9.51 10.29 -3.30
N MET A 89 8.43 10.54 -2.55
CA MET A 89 8.10 9.82 -1.32
C MET A 89 7.00 8.81 -1.61
N VAL A 90 7.17 7.58 -1.13
CA VAL A 90 6.20 6.50 -1.25
C VAL A 90 5.71 6.11 0.14
N LEU A 91 4.40 6.25 0.38
CA LEU A 91 3.71 5.73 1.57
C LEU A 91 3.12 4.37 1.25
N ILE A 92 3.24 3.44 2.19
CA ILE A 92 2.64 2.12 2.15
C ILE A 92 1.70 2.00 3.35
N VAL A 93 0.47 1.56 3.12
CA VAL A 93 -0.52 1.26 4.16
C VAL A 93 -1.06 -0.15 3.95
N GLN A 94 -0.88 -1.03 4.94
CA GLN A 94 -1.50 -2.36 4.96
C GLN A 94 -2.56 -2.41 6.06
N LEU A 95 -3.77 -2.83 5.70
CA LEU A 95 -4.87 -3.08 6.62
C LEU A 95 -5.33 -4.54 6.52
N ASP A 96 -5.13 -5.28 7.60
CA ASP A 96 -5.60 -6.67 7.72
C ASP A 96 -7.13 -6.73 7.84
N GLN A 97 -7.76 -7.64 7.10
CA GLN A 97 -9.21 -7.80 6.97
C GLN A 97 -9.67 -9.20 7.37
N GLY A 98 -10.91 -9.30 7.85
CA GLY A 98 -11.54 -10.60 8.16
C GLY A 98 -11.19 -11.19 9.52
N ILE A 99 -10.64 -10.38 10.44
CA ILE A 99 -10.42 -10.74 11.86
C ILE A 99 -11.14 -9.75 12.79
N PRO A 100 -11.48 -10.14 14.03
CA PRO A 100 -12.07 -9.23 15.01
C PRO A 100 -11.19 -7.98 15.22
N GLY A 101 -11.79 -6.80 15.12
CA GLY A 101 -11.07 -5.53 15.28
C GLY A 101 -10.40 -5.00 14.01
N SER A 102 -10.48 -5.70 12.88
CA SER A 102 -10.04 -5.20 11.57
C SER A 102 -10.60 -3.81 11.27
N ARG A 103 -9.75 -2.97 10.71
CA ARG A 103 -10.08 -1.59 10.34
C ARG A 103 -10.57 -1.56 8.90
N GLY A 104 -11.70 -0.89 8.65
CA GLY A 104 -12.23 -0.76 7.30
C GLY A 104 -11.40 0.17 6.39
N PRO A 105 -11.67 0.16 5.07
CA PRO A 105 -10.89 0.90 4.06
C PRO A 105 -10.73 2.40 4.34
N SER A 106 -11.75 3.02 4.96
CA SER A 106 -11.74 4.45 5.34
C SER A 106 -10.56 4.85 6.24
N VAL A 107 -9.93 3.89 6.93
CA VAL A 107 -8.74 4.17 7.75
C VAL A 107 -7.53 4.47 6.88
N ALA A 108 -7.36 3.78 5.74
CA ALA A 108 -6.30 4.07 4.79
C ALA A 108 -6.46 5.48 4.24
N ASP A 109 -7.69 5.87 3.86
CA ASP A 109 -7.97 7.21 3.36
C ASP A 109 -7.63 8.28 4.39
N ARG A 110 -7.95 8.06 5.67
CA ARG A 110 -7.57 8.99 6.75
C ARG A 110 -6.06 9.10 6.90
N ILE A 111 -5.33 7.98 6.90
CA ILE A 111 -3.86 7.99 6.97
C ILE A 111 -3.28 8.77 5.77
N ILE A 112 -3.72 8.45 4.56
CA ILE A 112 -3.26 9.10 3.33
C ILE A 112 -3.58 10.60 3.34
N SER A 113 -4.78 10.99 3.77
CA SER A 113 -5.17 12.41 3.86
C SER A 113 -4.40 13.20 4.92
N SER A 114 -3.78 12.51 5.88
CA SER A 114 -2.99 13.12 6.95
C SER A 114 -1.53 13.35 6.58
N LEU A 115 -1.08 12.84 5.43
CA LEU A 115 0.25 13.14 4.90
C LEU A 115 0.41 14.65 4.78
N ARG A 116 1.47 15.17 5.38
CA ARG A 116 1.91 16.54 5.22
C ARG A 116 3.22 16.57 4.48
N VAL A 117 3.29 17.41 3.46
CA VAL A 117 4.44 17.66 2.63
C VAL A 117 5.12 18.98 3.05
N SER A 118 6.07 18.89 3.99
CA SER A 118 6.96 19.99 4.43
C SER A 118 8.17 20.27 3.52
#